data_AF-A0A2H3E937-F1
#
_entry.id   AF-A0A2H3E937-F1
#
_cell.length_a   1.000
_cell.length_b   1.000
_cell.length_c   1.000
_cell.angle_alpha   90.00
_cell.angle_beta   90.00
_cell.angle_gamma   90.00
#
_symmetry.space_group_name_H-M   'P 1'
#
loop_
_entity.id
_entity.type
_entity.pdbx_description
1 polymer ?
#
loop_
_entity_poly.entity_id
_entity_poly.type
_entity_poly.pdbx_seq_one_letter_code
_entity_poly.pdbx_strand_id
1 'polypeptide(L)'
;MAMPISDLVFTSMLLQMLLYGMYTCLFLEASYLLIFRRKKPKVVIIMIVLNAIMWSVATTNIAITMNKNAVRFLRQNGIENITVFDEYATPEIYLQLALEGINIIIGDSVVIWRAWLLWNQKRWILVVSSFLLLGTGVTVANLTYALSASPTTPDNLFDDPKLSTWGIATMTLTTMTNLFATSLIAYRTWSHHRLLRSLTGKSGIVQLCKQNGILALLIESGVFYCCTWLATIIIFVTTNNGITLMLDVLSQLTVRAVSFPFDTPFSSHL
;
A
#
# COMPACT_ATOMS: atom_id res chain seq x y z
N MET A 1 20.04 -2.40 23.65
CA MET A 1 19.13 -1.92 24.71
C MET A 1 17.73 -1.98 24.12
N ALA A 2 16.88 -2.91 24.57
CA ALA A 2 15.53 -3.03 24.03
C ALA A 2 14.71 -1.81 24.48
N MET A 3 14.06 -1.12 23.55
CA MET A 3 13.13 -0.04 23.89
C MET A 3 11.92 -0.63 24.64
N PRO A 4 11.42 0.03 25.69
CA PRO A 4 10.19 -0.41 26.35
C PRO A 4 9.00 -0.33 25.38
N ILE A 5 8.04 -1.24 25.55
CA ILE A 5 6.90 -1.43 24.63
C ILE A 5 6.06 -0.14 24.49
N SER A 6 5.93 0.63 25.57
CA SER A 6 5.23 1.93 25.57
C SER A 6 5.86 2.94 24.59
N ASP A 7 7.19 3.02 24.57
CA ASP A 7 7.91 3.96 23.70
C ASP A 7 7.85 3.51 22.24
N LEU A 8 7.83 2.20 22.01
CA LEU A 8 7.66 1.59 20.69
C LEU A 8 6.29 1.92 20.09
N VAL A 9 5.23 1.76 20.90
CA VAL A 9 3.84 2.04 20.54
C VAL A 9 3.61 3.54 20.34
N PHE A 10 4.25 4.39 21.14
CA PHE A 10 4.19 5.84 20.95
C PHE A 10 4.92 6.28 19.66
N THR A 11 6.12 5.74 19.42
CA THR A 11 6.91 6.03 18.21
C THR A 11 6.18 5.56 16.94
N SER A 12 5.54 4.39 16.97
CA SER A 12 4.75 3.90 15.84
C SER A 12 3.54 4.78 15.55
N MET A 13 2.85 5.29 16.57
CA MET A 13 1.76 6.24 16.40
C MET A 13 2.21 7.56 15.77
N LEU A 14 3.32 8.12 16.22
CA LEU A 14 3.86 9.34 15.64
C LEU A 14 4.24 9.14 14.17
N LEU A 15 4.91 8.03 13.88
CA LEU A 15 5.24 7.67 12.50
C LEU A 15 3.98 7.52 11.66
N GLN A 16 2.95 6.85 12.16
CA GLN A 16 1.71 6.68 11.41
C GLN A 16 0.91 8.00 11.30
N MET A 17 0.96 8.93 12.25
CA MET A 17 0.34 10.25 12.04
C MET A 17 1.06 11.06 10.95
N LEU A 18 2.39 11.03 10.94
CA LEU A 18 3.22 11.65 9.90
C LEU A 18 2.95 11.01 8.54
N LEU A 19 2.87 9.67 8.50
CA LEU A 19 2.67 8.94 7.27
C LEU A 19 1.31 9.28 6.63
N TYR A 20 0.27 9.40 7.44
CA TYR A 20 -1.06 9.84 7.00
C TYR A 20 -1.10 11.29 6.53
N GLY A 21 -0.40 12.19 7.22
CA GLY A 21 -0.32 13.60 6.83
C GLY A 21 0.17 13.76 5.40
N MET A 22 1.33 13.15 5.05
CA MET A 22 1.81 13.26 3.66
C MET A 22 0.91 12.49 2.68
N TYR A 23 0.26 11.40 3.09
CA TYR A 23 -0.70 10.71 2.23
C TYR A 23 -1.91 11.59 1.89
N THR A 24 -2.40 12.37 2.85
CA THR A 24 -3.49 13.33 2.61
C THR A 24 -3.03 14.43 1.65
N CYS A 25 -1.79 14.92 1.75
CA CYS A 25 -1.25 15.87 0.78
C CYS A 25 -1.22 15.28 -0.64
N LEU A 26 -0.73 14.05 -0.81
CA LEU A 26 -0.72 13.35 -2.10
C LEU A 26 -2.14 13.14 -2.65
N PHE A 27 -3.09 12.79 -1.79
CA PHE A 27 -4.49 12.64 -2.18
C PHE A 27 -5.07 13.96 -2.72
N LEU A 28 -4.80 15.08 -2.06
CA LEU A 28 -5.26 16.41 -2.47
C LEU A 28 -4.63 16.82 -3.80
N GLU A 29 -3.32 16.64 -3.95
CA GLU A 29 -2.60 16.95 -5.19
C GLU A 29 -3.05 16.08 -6.36
N ALA A 30 -3.16 14.77 -6.15
CA ALA A 30 -3.63 13.84 -7.17
C ALA A 30 -5.05 14.21 -7.63
N SER A 31 -5.93 14.52 -6.68
CA SER A 31 -7.31 14.93 -6.95
C SER A 31 -7.37 16.25 -7.72
N TYR A 32 -6.58 17.25 -7.31
CA TYR A 32 -6.44 18.52 -8.02
C TYR A 32 -6.00 18.29 -9.47
N LEU A 33 -4.93 17.51 -9.68
CA LEU A 33 -4.42 17.28 -11.03
C LEU A 33 -5.38 16.48 -11.92
N LEU A 34 -6.07 15.49 -11.34
CA LEU A 34 -7.09 14.69 -12.04
C LEU A 34 -8.26 15.56 -12.52
N ILE A 35 -8.74 16.48 -11.67
CA ILE A 35 -9.86 17.37 -12.00
C ILE A 35 -9.45 18.41 -13.04
N PHE A 36 -8.30 19.06 -12.88
CA PHE A 36 -7.94 20.22 -13.70
C PHE A 36 -7.16 19.90 -14.98
N ARG A 37 -6.51 18.73 -15.08
CA ARG A 37 -5.58 18.45 -16.21
C ARG A 37 -6.00 17.30 -17.15
N ARG A 38 -7.07 16.56 -16.87
CA ARG A 38 -7.44 15.38 -17.66
C ARG A 38 -8.74 15.57 -18.45
N LYS A 39 -8.68 15.30 -19.77
CA LYS A 39 -9.80 15.45 -20.71
C LYS A 39 -10.71 14.23 -20.87
N LYS A 40 -10.45 13.12 -20.15
CA LYS A 40 -11.18 11.84 -20.28
C LYS A 40 -12.13 11.65 -19.08
N PRO A 41 -13.38 12.14 -19.13
CA PRO A 41 -14.23 12.28 -17.93
C PRO A 41 -14.48 10.93 -17.24
N LYS A 42 -14.77 9.86 -17.99
CA LYS A 42 -15.04 8.52 -17.41
C LYS A 42 -13.87 7.95 -16.61
N VAL A 43 -12.66 8.04 -17.15
CA VAL A 43 -11.45 7.51 -16.51
C VAL A 43 -11.08 8.33 -15.28
N VAL A 44 -11.23 9.65 -15.37
CA VAL A 44 -10.97 10.58 -14.27
C VAL A 44 -11.91 10.33 -13.10
N ILE A 45 -13.21 10.18 -13.36
CA ILE A 45 -14.20 9.89 -12.31
C ILE A 45 -13.85 8.58 -11.59
N ILE A 46 -13.54 7.51 -12.33
CA ILE A 46 -13.16 6.22 -11.74
C ILE A 46 -11.91 6.38 -10.86
N MET A 47 -10.87 7.08 -11.33
CA MET A 47 -9.65 7.27 -10.55
C MET A 47 -9.88 8.12 -9.28
N ILE A 48 -10.72 9.15 -9.35
CA ILE A 48 -11.07 9.97 -8.19
C ILE A 48 -11.84 9.12 -7.17
N VAL A 49 -12.82 8.33 -7.61
CA VAL A 49 -13.60 7.45 -6.74
C VAL A 49 -12.69 6.43 -6.04
N LEU A 50 -11.81 5.76 -6.79
CA LEU A 50 -10.87 4.79 -6.21
C LEU A 50 -9.92 5.47 -5.20
N ASN A 51 -9.38 6.64 -5.53
CA ASN A 51 -8.51 7.38 -4.62
C ASN A 51 -9.24 7.84 -3.34
N ALA A 52 -10.51 8.25 -3.46
CA ALA A 52 -11.34 8.63 -2.32
C ALA A 52 -11.70 7.43 -1.43
N ILE A 53 -11.98 6.26 -2.01
CA ILE A 53 -12.22 5.02 -1.26
C ILE A 53 -10.96 4.65 -0.46
N MET A 54 -9.80 4.60 -1.12
CA MET A 54 -8.53 4.30 -0.46
C MET A 54 -8.20 5.28 0.67
N TRP A 55 -8.48 6.58 0.46
CA TRP A 55 -8.27 7.60 1.49
C TRP A 55 -9.23 7.46 2.68
N SER A 56 -10.49 7.11 2.42
CA SER A 56 -11.49 6.85 3.46
C SER A 56 -11.12 5.64 4.32
N VAL A 57 -10.59 4.59 3.68
CA VAL A 57 -10.07 3.40 4.37
C VAL A 57 -8.90 3.77 5.29
N ALA A 58 -7.91 4.51 4.77
CA ALA A 58 -6.76 4.94 5.57
C ALA A 58 -7.18 5.81 6.77
N THR A 59 -8.13 6.71 6.56
CA THR A 59 -8.69 7.57 7.63
C THR A 59 -9.40 6.74 8.69
N THR A 60 -10.16 5.71 8.29
CA THR A 60 -10.84 4.80 9.22
C THR A 60 -9.84 4.01 10.05
N ASN A 61 -8.77 3.48 9.43
CA ASN A 61 -7.75 2.72 10.16
C ASN A 61 -7.10 3.56 11.26
N ILE A 62 -6.75 4.82 10.97
CA ILE A 62 -6.15 5.73 11.95
C ILE A 62 -7.15 6.12 13.03
N ALA A 63 -8.40 6.40 12.67
CA ALA A 63 -9.43 6.72 13.65
C ALA A 63 -9.59 5.57 14.66
N ILE A 64 -9.57 4.32 14.20
CA ILE A 64 -9.61 3.13 15.06
C ILE A 64 -8.35 3.06 15.92
N THR A 65 -7.15 3.17 15.34
CA THR A 65 -5.89 3.08 16.12
C THR A 65 -5.80 4.20 17.17
N MET A 66 -6.19 5.43 16.83
CA MET A 66 -6.23 6.56 17.77
C MET A 66 -7.22 6.32 18.91
N ASN A 67 -8.42 5.83 18.61
CA ASN A 67 -9.43 5.55 19.64
C ASN A 67 -8.95 4.46 20.60
N LYS A 68 -8.39 3.36 20.06
CA LYS A 68 -7.81 2.27 20.86
C LYS A 68 -6.74 2.75 21.81
N ASN A 69 -5.80 3.52 21.27
CA ASN A 69 -4.67 4.00 22.04
C ASN A 69 -5.09 5.05 23.07
N ALA A 70 -6.03 5.94 22.73
CA ALA A 70 -6.59 6.89 23.68
C ALA A 70 -7.28 6.18 24.86
N VAL A 71 -8.07 5.13 24.61
CA VAL A 71 -8.70 4.32 25.68
C VAL A 71 -7.63 3.64 26.55
N ARG A 72 -6.63 3.01 25.94
CA ARG A 72 -5.54 2.31 26.65
C ARG A 72 -4.72 3.25 27.54
N PHE A 73 -4.38 4.44 27.04
CA PHE A 73 -3.63 5.44 27.80
C PHE A 73 -4.47 6.12 28.89
N LEU A 74 -5.73 6.49 28.60
CA LEU A 74 -6.55 7.31 29.51
C LEU A 74 -7.35 6.51 30.54
N ARG A 75 -7.84 5.31 30.20
CA ARG A 75 -8.72 4.54 31.09
C ARG A 75 -8.03 3.43 31.87
N GLN A 76 -6.92 2.90 31.36
CA GLN A 76 -6.32 1.67 31.89
C GLN A 76 -4.92 1.89 32.48
N ASN A 77 -4.48 3.14 32.66
CA ASN A 77 -3.14 3.50 33.14
C ASN A 77 -2.06 2.68 32.39
N GLY A 78 -2.03 2.74 31.06
CA GLY A 78 -1.08 1.98 30.23
C GLY A 78 0.41 2.23 30.54
N ILE A 79 0.73 3.22 31.39
CA ILE A 79 2.08 3.45 31.92
C ILE A 79 2.43 2.42 33.02
N GLU A 80 1.45 1.92 33.77
CA GLU A 80 1.63 1.00 34.90
C GLU A 80 1.28 -0.46 34.57
N ASN A 81 0.32 -0.70 33.66
CA ASN A 81 -0.09 -2.05 33.24
C ASN A 81 0.21 -2.30 31.76
N ILE A 82 1.34 -2.95 31.48
CA ILE A 82 1.81 -3.27 30.11
C ILE A 82 0.88 -4.29 29.43
N THR A 83 0.22 -5.16 30.20
CA THR A 83 -0.71 -6.23 29.72
C THR A 83 -1.96 -5.69 29.01
N VAL A 84 -2.25 -4.40 29.14
CA VAL A 84 -3.35 -3.71 28.46
C VAL A 84 -3.10 -3.59 26.95
N PHE A 85 -1.83 -3.52 26.54
CA PHE A 85 -1.47 -3.50 25.13
C PHE A 85 -1.60 -4.87 24.48
N ASP A 86 -1.57 -5.93 25.29
CA ASP A 86 -1.61 -7.31 24.84
C ASP A 86 -3.02 -7.81 24.50
N GLU A 87 -4.10 -7.08 24.80
CA GLU A 87 -5.45 -7.52 24.43
C GLU A 87 -5.72 -7.32 22.91
N TYR A 88 -5.38 -8.33 22.10
CA TYR A 88 -5.43 -8.31 20.62
C TYR A 88 -6.70 -8.90 19.98
N ALA A 89 -7.65 -9.45 20.75
CA ALA A 89 -8.85 -10.11 20.22
C ALA A 89 -10.09 -9.19 20.17
N THR A 90 -9.91 -7.92 19.80
CA THR A 90 -11.02 -6.95 19.71
C THR A 90 -11.67 -6.93 18.32
N PRO A 91 -13.00 -6.74 18.19
CA PRO A 91 -13.72 -6.64 16.91
C PRO A 91 -13.09 -5.63 15.92
N GLU A 92 -12.41 -4.63 16.46
CA GLU A 92 -11.73 -3.57 15.73
C GLU A 92 -10.54 -4.05 14.88
N ILE A 93 -9.80 -5.07 15.32
CA ILE A 93 -8.64 -5.61 14.57
C ILE A 93 -9.10 -6.35 13.32
N TYR A 94 -10.23 -7.06 13.40
CA TYR A 94 -10.84 -7.71 12.25
C TYR A 94 -11.29 -6.69 11.21
N LEU A 95 -11.90 -5.60 11.66
CA LEU A 95 -12.32 -4.52 10.78
C LEU A 95 -11.11 -3.87 10.09
N GLN A 96 -10.04 -3.57 10.84
CA GLN A 96 -8.81 -3.01 10.29
C GLN A 96 -8.19 -3.94 9.23
N LEU A 97 -8.09 -5.25 9.51
CA LEU A 97 -7.52 -6.19 8.55
C LEU A 97 -8.38 -6.32 7.28
N ALA A 98 -9.71 -6.38 7.43
CA ALA A 98 -10.61 -6.47 6.29
C ALA A 98 -10.53 -5.22 5.40
N LEU A 99 -10.51 -4.03 6.03
CA LEU A 99 -10.34 -2.75 5.33
C LEU A 99 -9.00 -2.67 4.62
N GLU A 100 -7.92 -3.12 5.27
CA GLU A 100 -6.59 -3.18 4.68
C GLU A 100 -6.51 -4.13 3.48
N GLY A 101 -7.12 -5.30 3.60
CA GLY A 101 -7.23 -6.27 2.51
C GLY A 101 -7.95 -5.70 1.29
N ILE A 102 -9.04 -4.95 1.50
CA ILE A 102 -9.74 -4.23 0.43
C ILE A 102 -8.81 -3.20 -0.23
N ASN A 103 -8.04 -2.46 0.57
CA ASN A 103 -7.10 -1.46 0.07
C ASN A 103 -6.00 -2.08 -0.81
N ILE A 104 -5.42 -3.20 -0.37
CA ILE A 104 -4.41 -3.96 -1.13
C ILE A 104 -5.00 -4.40 -2.48
N ILE A 105 -6.20 -4.99 -2.48
CA ILE A 105 -6.84 -5.48 -3.72
C ILE A 105 -7.12 -4.32 -4.69
N ILE A 106 -7.65 -3.19 -4.20
CA ILE A 106 -7.90 -2.00 -5.00
C ILE A 106 -6.56 -1.47 -5.55
N GLY A 107 -5.55 -1.39 -4.70
CA GLY A 107 -4.22 -0.91 -5.03
C GLY A 107 -3.57 -1.70 -6.16
N ASP A 108 -3.48 -3.01 -5.99
CA ASP A 108 -2.92 -3.92 -6.99
C ASP A 108 -3.72 -3.86 -8.30
N SER A 109 -5.05 -3.76 -8.21
CA SER A 109 -5.92 -3.61 -9.37
C SER A 109 -5.63 -2.32 -10.16
N VAL A 110 -5.37 -1.21 -9.48
CA VAL A 110 -4.99 0.07 -10.13
C VAL A 110 -3.67 -0.08 -10.86
N VAL A 111 -2.65 -0.71 -10.27
CA VAL A 111 -1.34 -0.89 -10.91
C VAL A 111 -1.45 -1.80 -12.14
N ILE A 112 -2.19 -2.91 -12.03
CA ILE A 112 -2.48 -3.83 -13.14
C ILE A 112 -3.22 -3.11 -14.27
N TRP A 113 -4.25 -2.33 -13.94
CA TRP A 113 -5.03 -1.60 -14.93
C TRP A 113 -4.15 -0.63 -15.73
N ARG A 114 -3.21 0.06 -15.06
CA ARG A 114 -2.24 0.94 -15.73
C ARG A 114 -1.31 0.15 -16.67
N ALA A 115 -0.79 -0.99 -16.23
CA ALA A 115 0.04 -1.86 -17.06
C ALA A 115 -0.72 -2.39 -18.29
N TRP A 116 -1.99 -2.80 -18.11
CA TRP A 116 -2.86 -3.30 -19.16
C TRP A 116 -3.19 -2.26 -20.23
N LEU A 117 -3.46 -1.00 -19.82
CA LEU A 117 -3.66 0.12 -20.73
C LEU A 117 -2.41 0.38 -21.59
N LEU A 118 -1.22 0.30 -21.01
CA LEU A 118 0.05 0.55 -21.73
C LEU A 118 0.38 -0.52 -22.78
N TRP A 119 -0.12 -1.74 -22.56
CA TRP A 119 0.04 -2.88 -23.46
C TRP A 119 -1.07 -3.01 -24.50
N ASN A 120 -1.85 -1.95 -24.74
CA ASN A 120 -2.94 -1.95 -25.72
C ASN A 120 -3.97 -3.06 -25.45
N GLN A 121 -4.32 -3.27 -24.18
CA GLN A 121 -5.40 -4.15 -23.72
C GLN A 121 -5.23 -5.65 -24.05
N LYS A 122 -3.98 -6.14 -24.12
CA LYS A 122 -3.71 -7.58 -24.36
C LYS A 122 -4.29 -8.45 -23.24
N ARG A 123 -5.11 -9.44 -23.61
CA ARG A 123 -5.86 -10.31 -22.68
C ARG A 123 -4.97 -11.16 -21.78
N TRP A 124 -3.79 -11.60 -22.23
CA TRP A 124 -2.86 -12.39 -21.42
C TRP A 124 -2.47 -11.69 -20.10
N ILE A 125 -2.25 -10.37 -20.13
CA ILE A 125 -1.87 -9.59 -18.95
C ILE A 125 -3.00 -9.62 -17.92
N LEU A 126 -4.24 -9.51 -18.39
CA LEU A 126 -5.41 -9.58 -17.52
C LEU A 126 -5.54 -10.97 -16.91
N VAL A 127 -5.39 -12.03 -17.69
CA VAL A 127 -5.44 -13.42 -17.17
C VAL A 127 -4.41 -13.63 -16.06
N VAL A 128 -3.13 -13.36 -16.32
CA VAL A 128 -2.06 -13.54 -15.32
C VAL A 128 -2.32 -12.68 -14.08
N SER A 129 -2.63 -11.40 -14.28
CA SER A 129 -2.85 -10.48 -13.16
C SER A 129 -4.10 -10.81 -12.34
N SER A 130 -5.16 -11.32 -12.98
CA SER A 130 -6.34 -11.81 -12.30
C SER A 130 -6.04 -13.03 -11.44
N PHE A 131 -5.19 -13.96 -11.89
CA PHE A 131 -4.75 -15.08 -11.06
C PHE A 131 -3.99 -14.61 -9.81
N LEU A 132 -3.08 -13.64 -9.95
CA LEU A 132 -2.35 -13.08 -8.80
C LEU A 132 -3.28 -12.33 -7.82
N LEU A 133 -4.21 -11.52 -8.35
CA LEU A 133 -5.21 -10.81 -7.53
C LEU A 133 -6.14 -11.77 -6.78
N LEU A 134 -6.62 -12.82 -7.46
CA LEU A 134 -7.46 -13.84 -6.84
C LEU A 134 -6.69 -14.57 -5.73
N GLY A 135 -5.42 -14.91 -5.96
CA GLY A 135 -4.56 -15.46 -4.92
C GLY A 135 -4.46 -14.53 -3.71
N THR A 136 -4.22 -13.23 -3.94
CA THR A 136 -4.14 -12.23 -2.87
C THR A 136 -5.45 -12.19 -2.08
N GLY A 137 -6.60 -12.12 -2.75
CA GLY A 137 -7.91 -12.13 -2.10
C GLY A 137 -8.17 -13.39 -1.26
N VAL A 138 -7.78 -14.57 -1.77
CA VAL A 138 -7.87 -15.84 -1.02
C VAL A 138 -7.00 -15.79 0.23
N THR A 139 -5.76 -15.30 0.15
CA THR A 139 -4.88 -15.22 1.32
C THR A 139 -5.39 -14.24 2.37
N VAL A 140 -5.93 -13.07 1.97
CA VAL A 140 -6.54 -12.09 2.86
C VAL A 140 -7.77 -12.67 3.58
N ALA A 141 -8.63 -13.37 2.84
CA ALA A 141 -9.82 -14.01 3.41
C ALA A 141 -9.43 -15.09 4.43
N ASN A 142 -8.44 -15.93 4.10
CA ASN A 142 -7.94 -16.97 5.00
C ASN A 142 -7.24 -16.38 6.23
N LEU A 143 -6.51 -15.28 6.09
CA LEU A 143 -5.89 -14.57 7.22
C LEU A 143 -6.97 -14.03 8.17
N THR A 144 -8.01 -13.41 7.63
CA THR A 144 -9.14 -12.87 8.41
C THR A 144 -9.90 -13.99 9.11
N TYR A 145 -10.13 -15.11 8.41
CA TYR A 145 -10.76 -16.29 8.98
C TYR A 145 -9.91 -16.93 10.08
N ALA A 146 -8.59 -17.09 9.86
CA ALA A 146 -7.67 -17.66 10.84
C ALA A 146 -7.64 -16.84 12.13
N LEU A 147 -7.67 -15.51 12.03
CA LEU A 147 -7.84 -14.63 13.20
C LEU A 147 -9.16 -14.90 13.91
N SER A 148 -10.27 -15.01 13.18
CA SER A 148 -11.59 -15.16 13.79
C SER A 148 -11.82 -16.52 14.45
N ALA A 149 -11.09 -17.54 13.98
CA ALA A 149 -11.20 -18.91 14.45
C ALA A 149 -10.16 -19.26 15.53
N SER A 150 -9.23 -18.36 15.84
CA SER A 150 -8.14 -18.64 16.78
C SER A 150 -8.66 -18.65 18.22
N PRO A 151 -8.61 -19.79 18.97
CA PRO A 151 -9.16 -19.89 20.32
C PRO A 151 -8.22 -19.36 21.41
N THR A 152 -7.04 -18.85 21.06
CA THR A 152 -5.92 -18.67 21.98
C THR A 152 -5.80 -17.28 22.57
N THR A 153 -5.33 -17.27 23.82
CA THR A 153 -4.99 -16.10 24.61
C THR A 153 -4.05 -15.14 23.87
N PRO A 154 -4.12 -13.83 24.19
CA PRO A 154 -3.57 -12.77 23.35
C PRO A 154 -2.05 -12.83 23.11
N ASP A 155 -1.29 -13.42 24.04
CA ASP A 155 0.17 -13.49 23.96
C ASP A 155 0.69 -14.41 22.83
N ASN A 156 -0.16 -15.33 22.31
CA ASN A 156 0.25 -16.35 21.31
C ASN A 156 -0.57 -16.30 20.01
N LEU A 157 -1.36 -15.24 19.79
CA LEU A 157 -2.32 -15.16 18.67
C LEU A 157 -1.64 -15.21 17.28
N PHE A 158 -0.36 -14.86 17.21
CA PHE A 158 0.44 -14.89 15.98
C PHE A 158 1.61 -15.88 15.99
N ASP A 159 1.82 -16.61 17.10
CA ASP A 159 2.62 -17.83 17.13
C ASP A 159 1.90 -19.00 16.45
N ASP A 160 0.60 -18.84 16.14
CA ASP A 160 -0.13 -19.78 15.29
C ASP A 160 0.51 -19.80 13.89
N PRO A 161 1.13 -20.93 13.48
CA PRO A 161 1.80 -21.05 12.20
C PRO A 161 0.92 -20.72 11.00
N LYS A 162 -0.41 -20.86 11.14
CA LYS A 162 -1.36 -20.55 10.07
C LYS A 162 -1.41 -19.05 9.80
N LEU A 163 -1.42 -18.25 10.85
CA LEU A 163 -1.60 -16.81 10.79
C LEU A 163 -0.38 -16.12 10.18
N SER A 164 0.81 -16.54 10.59
CA SER A 164 2.07 -16.11 10.00
C SER A 164 2.19 -16.55 8.53
N THR A 165 1.80 -17.78 8.20
CA THR A 165 1.83 -18.29 6.83
C THR A 165 0.92 -17.49 5.91
N TRP A 166 -0.34 -17.24 6.30
CA TRP A 166 -1.27 -16.46 5.50
C TRP A 166 -0.84 -15.01 5.35
N GLY A 167 -0.31 -14.40 6.41
CA GLY A 167 0.27 -13.06 6.38
C GLY A 167 1.39 -12.96 5.34
N ILE A 168 2.43 -13.79 5.47
CA ILE A 168 3.57 -13.81 4.53
C ILE A 168 3.11 -14.09 3.10
N ALA A 169 2.14 -15.00 2.91
CA ALA A 169 1.59 -15.30 1.60
C ALA A 169 0.90 -14.09 0.97
N THR A 170 0.10 -13.33 1.74
CA THR A 170 -0.50 -12.07 1.27
C THR A 170 0.56 -11.05 0.87
N MET A 171 1.57 -10.82 1.73
CA MET A 171 2.66 -9.86 1.45
C MET A 171 3.45 -10.25 0.19
N THR A 172 3.70 -11.54 0.01
CA THR A 172 4.45 -12.06 -1.14
C THR A 172 3.65 -11.91 -2.42
N LEU A 173 2.36 -12.23 -2.42
CA LEU A 173 1.51 -12.15 -3.60
C LEU A 173 1.28 -10.72 -4.07
N THR A 174 1.06 -9.76 -3.16
CA THR A 174 0.95 -8.34 -3.53
C THR A 174 2.28 -7.81 -4.09
N THR A 175 3.41 -8.20 -3.49
CA THR A 175 4.75 -7.86 -4.00
C THR A 175 4.95 -8.41 -5.41
N MET A 176 4.60 -9.67 -5.66
CA MET A 176 4.72 -10.29 -6.99
C MET A 176 3.82 -9.61 -8.01
N THR A 177 2.61 -9.22 -7.60
CA THR A 177 1.66 -8.50 -8.47
C THR A 177 2.23 -7.15 -8.90
N ASN A 178 2.74 -6.39 -7.94
CA ASN A 178 3.28 -5.07 -8.20
C ASN A 178 4.61 -5.15 -8.98
N LEU A 179 5.47 -6.11 -8.66
CA LEU A 179 6.72 -6.34 -9.39
C LEU A 179 6.44 -6.74 -10.85
N PHE A 180 5.46 -7.62 -11.08
CA PHE A 180 5.04 -8.03 -12.42
C PHE A 180 4.50 -6.83 -13.22
N ALA A 181 3.59 -6.06 -12.64
CA ALA A 181 3.01 -4.89 -13.30
C ALA A 181 4.06 -3.79 -13.56
N THR A 182 4.93 -3.51 -12.59
CA THR A 182 6.03 -2.53 -12.71
C THR A 182 7.03 -2.97 -13.77
N SER A 183 7.39 -4.25 -13.83
CA SER A 183 8.27 -4.81 -14.87
C SER A 183 7.65 -4.70 -16.27
N LEU A 184 6.35 -4.96 -16.41
CA LEU A 184 5.62 -4.79 -17.66
C LEU A 184 5.62 -3.34 -18.13
N ILE A 185 5.47 -2.39 -17.21
CA ILE A 185 5.49 -0.95 -17.49
C ILE A 185 6.91 -0.53 -17.90
N ALA A 186 7.93 -0.92 -17.14
CA ALA A 186 9.32 -0.63 -17.43
C ALA A 186 9.77 -1.18 -18.80
N TYR A 187 9.48 -2.45 -19.06
CA TYR A 187 9.82 -3.09 -20.33
C TYR A 187 9.15 -2.41 -21.53
N ARG A 188 7.86 -2.08 -21.40
CA ARG A 188 7.11 -1.42 -22.47
C ARG A 188 7.61 -0.01 -22.74
N THR A 189 7.95 0.73 -21.67
CA THR A 189 8.58 2.05 -21.76
C THR A 189 9.89 1.97 -22.52
N TRP A 190 10.76 1.03 -22.13
CA TRP A 190 12.07 0.83 -22.76
C TRP A 190 11.97 0.39 -24.23
N SER A 191 11.08 -0.55 -24.55
CA SER A 191 10.84 -1.02 -25.92
C SER A 191 10.36 0.12 -26.83
N HIS A 192 9.40 0.92 -26.34
CA HIS A 192 8.88 2.07 -27.09
C HIS A 192 9.96 3.13 -27.32
N HIS A 193 10.79 3.41 -26.32
CA HIS A 193 11.94 4.32 -26.46
C HIS A 193 12.95 3.83 -27.49
N ARG A 194 13.29 2.55 -27.46
CA ARG A 194 14.25 1.96 -28.41
C ARG A 194 13.74 2.07 -29.85
N LEU A 195 12.46 1.78 -30.08
CA LEU A 195 11.83 1.87 -31.39
C LEU A 195 11.77 3.32 -31.90
N LEU A 196 11.37 4.28 -31.07
CA LEU A 196 11.31 5.69 -31.46
C LEU A 196 12.68 6.31 -31.70
N ARG A 197 13.69 5.94 -30.91
CA ARG A 197 15.08 6.34 -31.14
C ARG A 197 15.62 5.84 -32.49
N SER A 198 15.15 4.68 -32.96
CA SER A 198 15.50 4.18 -34.29
C SER A 198 14.74 4.85 -35.45
N LEU A 199 13.56 5.44 -35.19
CA LEU A 199 12.66 5.94 -36.24
C LEU A 199 12.62 7.47 -36.39
N THR A 200 12.90 8.25 -35.33
CA THR A 200 12.63 9.70 -35.35
C THR A 200 13.80 10.52 -34.82
N GLY A 201 14.28 11.48 -35.62
CA GLY A 201 15.16 12.56 -35.16
C GLY A 201 14.46 13.52 -34.17
N LYS A 202 15.21 14.53 -33.67
CA LYS A 202 14.96 15.43 -32.51
C LYS A 202 13.52 15.84 -32.12
N SER A 203 12.53 15.83 -33.02
CA SER A 203 11.15 16.26 -32.77
C SER A 203 10.29 15.26 -31.98
N GLY A 204 10.45 13.94 -32.19
CA GLY A 204 9.72 12.91 -31.43
C GLY A 204 10.16 12.80 -29.95
N ILE A 205 11.36 13.29 -29.64
CA ILE A 205 12.00 13.21 -28.33
C ILE A 205 11.32 14.13 -27.31
N VAL A 206 10.80 15.30 -27.74
CA VAL A 206 10.21 16.31 -26.84
C VAL A 206 8.87 15.85 -26.26
N GLN A 207 7.99 15.26 -27.08
CA GLN A 207 6.71 14.72 -26.60
C GLN A 207 6.90 13.47 -25.71
N LEU A 208 7.96 12.68 -25.97
CA LEU A 208 8.35 11.55 -25.14
C LEU A 208 8.90 11.99 -23.78
N CYS A 209 9.79 12.99 -23.71
CA CYS A 209 10.32 13.47 -22.43
C CYS A 209 9.23 13.82 -21.40
N LYS A 210 8.09 14.40 -21.85
CA LYS A 210 6.97 14.74 -20.96
C LYS A 210 6.16 13.51 -20.48
N GLN A 211 6.01 12.48 -21.32
CA GLN A 211 5.40 11.20 -20.90
C GLN A 211 6.36 10.36 -20.05
N ASN A 212 7.67 10.48 -20.28
CA ASN A 212 8.70 9.73 -19.57
C ASN A 212 8.73 10.05 -18.09
N GLY A 213 8.54 11.32 -17.70
CA GLY A 213 8.50 11.68 -16.28
C GLY A 213 7.41 10.93 -15.52
N ILE A 214 6.21 10.81 -16.09
CA ILE A 214 5.09 10.11 -15.45
C ILE A 214 5.34 8.59 -15.38
N LEU A 215 5.88 7.98 -16.44
CA LEU A 215 6.17 6.54 -16.45
C LEU A 215 7.36 6.19 -15.55
N ALA A 216 8.40 7.04 -15.50
CA ALA A 216 9.54 6.87 -14.63
C ALA A 216 9.14 6.96 -13.15
N LEU A 217 8.36 7.99 -12.79
CA LEU A 217 7.80 8.12 -11.43
C LEU A 217 6.97 6.90 -11.03
N LEU A 218 6.23 6.33 -11.97
CA LEU A 218 5.38 5.17 -11.71
C LEU A 218 6.21 3.89 -11.49
N ILE A 219 7.32 3.74 -12.24
CA ILE A 219 8.28 2.66 -12.01
C ILE A 219 8.95 2.85 -10.65
N GLU A 220 9.38 4.06 -10.35
CA GLU A 220 10.03 4.41 -9.08
C GLU A 220 9.10 4.10 -7.88
N SER A 221 7.84 4.53 -7.93
CA SER A 221 6.86 4.24 -6.88
C SER A 221 6.54 2.75 -6.75
N GLY A 222 6.51 2.01 -7.86
CA GLY A 222 6.29 0.55 -7.84
C GLY A 222 7.47 -0.21 -7.23
N VAL A 223 8.70 0.24 -7.50
CA VAL A 223 9.90 -0.30 -6.84
C VAL A 223 9.88 0.02 -5.35
N PHE A 224 9.57 1.26 -4.96
CA PHE A 224 9.42 1.64 -3.56
C PHE A 224 8.39 0.74 -2.84
N TYR A 225 7.23 0.48 -3.46
CA TYR A 225 6.24 -0.46 -2.89
C TYR A 225 6.81 -1.85 -2.64
N CYS A 226 7.47 -2.43 -3.64
CA CYS A 226 8.05 -3.75 -3.53
C CYS A 226 9.10 -3.79 -2.41
N CYS A 227 9.96 -2.76 -2.33
CA CYS A 227 10.93 -2.61 -1.25
C CYS A 227 10.26 -2.51 0.12
N THR A 228 9.16 -1.77 0.25
CA THR A 228 8.44 -1.65 1.54
C THR A 228 7.87 -2.99 2.00
N TRP A 229 7.26 -3.77 1.11
CA TRP A 229 6.77 -5.10 1.45
C TRP A 229 7.90 -6.09 1.75
N LEU A 230 9.00 -6.06 1.00
CA LEU A 230 10.16 -6.90 1.30
C LEU A 230 10.80 -6.57 2.65
N ALA A 231 10.99 -5.28 2.96
CA ALA A 231 11.47 -4.85 4.27
C ALA A 231 10.53 -5.32 5.39
N THR A 232 9.22 -5.25 5.12
CA THR A 232 8.20 -5.77 6.04
C THR A 232 8.37 -7.27 6.24
N ILE A 233 8.45 -8.09 5.19
CA ILE A 233 8.66 -9.54 5.33
C ILE A 233 9.93 -9.85 6.14
N ILE A 234 11.02 -9.11 5.90
CA ILE A 234 12.28 -9.29 6.65
C ILE A 234 12.10 -9.00 8.14
N ILE A 235 11.47 -7.87 8.49
CA ILE A 235 11.20 -7.50 9.89
C ILE A 235 10.30 -8.56 10.55
N PHE A 236 9.36 -9.13 9.80
CA PHE A 236 8.35 -10.07 10.31
C PHE A 236 9.02 -11.38 10.70
N VAL A 237 9.92 -11.87 9.84
CA VAL A 237 10.66 -13.11 10.07
C VAL A 237 11.73 -12.94 11.16
N THR A 238 12.26 -11.74 11.35
CA THR A 238 13.38 -11.48 12.29
C THR A 238 12.94 -11.06 13.70
N THR A 239 11.71 -10.58 13.89
CA THR A 239 11.26 -9.99 15.16
C THR A 239 10.02 -10.69 15.70
N ASN A 240 10.14 -11.36 16.85
CA ASN A 240 9.00 -12.04 17.52
C ASN A 240 7.84 -11.08 17.86
N ASN A 241 8.13 -9.80 18.09
CA ASN A 241 7.15 -8.74 18.37
C ASN A 241 6.91 -7.79 17.18
N GLY A 242 7.38 -8.12 15.97
CA GLY A 242 7.34 -7.22 14.80
C GLY A 242 5.93 -6.90 14.30
N ILE A 243 4.93 -7.65 14.76
CA ILE A 243 3.57 -7.72 14.20
C ILE A 243 2.70 -6.52 14.62
N THR A 244 2.83 -6.05 15.87
CA THR A 244 2.12 -4.86 16.38
C THR A 244 2.61 -3.59 15.73
N LEU A 245 3.92 -3.44 15.57
CA LEU A 245 4.51 -2.37 14.77
C LEU A 245 4.09 -2.46 13.30
N MET A 246 3.92 -3.68 12.80
CA MET A 246 3.58 -3.91 11.40
C MET A 246 2.18 -3.51 11.03
N LEU A 247 1.14 -3.97 11.73
CA LEU A 247 -0.24 -3.67 11.33
C LEU A 247 -0.50 -2.15 11.28
N ASP A 248 0.08 -1.40 12.23
CA ASP A 248 -0.06 0.06 12.29
C ASP A 248 0.76 0.80 11.21
N VAL A 249 1.94 0.29 10.83
CA VAL A 249 2.81 0.93 9.82
C VAL A 249 2.48 0.48 8.40
N LEU A 250 2.07 -0.79 8.20
CA LEU A 250 1.63 -1.36 6.92
C LEU A 250 0.42 -0.66 6.37
N SER A 251 -0.60 -0.42 7.22
CA SER A 251 -1.86 0.23 6.81
C SER A 251 -1.69 1.61 6.21
N GLN A 252 -0.50 2.19 6.33
CA GLN A 252 -0.17 3.50 5.80
C GLN A 252 0.82 3.47 4.65
N LEU A 253 1.69 2.46 4.60
CA LEU A 253 2.65 2.28 3.52
C LEU A 253 1.98 1.70 2.26
N THR A 254 1.01 0.79 2.44
CA THR A 254 0.25 0.17 1.33
C THR A 254 -0.45 1.21 0.47
N VAL A 255 -1.03 2.21 1.12
CA VAL A 255 -1.83 3.26 0.49
C VAL A 255 -0.97 4.28 -0.24
N ARG A 256 0.23 4.57 0.28
CA ARG A 256 1.20 5.53 -0.30
C ARG A 256 1.76 5.11 -1.64
N ALA A 257 2.11 3.84 -1.79
CA ALA A 257 2.73 3.35 -3.02
C ALA A 257 1.81 3.36 -4.26
N VAL A 258 0.50 3.20 -4.05
CA VAL A 258 -0.50 3.20 -5.11
C VAL A 258 -0.84 4.64 -5.56
N SER A 259 -0.67 5.61 -4.67
CA SER A 259 -1.12 7.00 -4.83
C SER A 259 -0.06 7.96 -5.38
N PHE A 260 1.20 7.54 -5.56
CA PHE A 260 2.16 8.32 -6.37
C PHE A 260 1.65 8.43 -7.81
N PRO A 261 1.31 9.67 -8.21
CA PRO A 261 2.26 10.46 -8.97
C PRO A 261 2.33 11.91 -8.46
N PHE A 262 3.39 12.59 -8.89
CA PHE A 262 3.69 14.04 -8.78
C PHE A 262 4.65 14.41 -7.65
N ASP A 263 5.93 14.36 -7.98
CA ASP A 263 6.77 15.54 -7.80
C ASP A 263 7.16 16.02 -9.21
N THR A 264 6.88 17.29 -9.53
CA THR A 264 7.63 18.00 -10.58
C THR A 264 8.52 19.04 -9.92
N PRO A 265 9.79 19.17 -10.35
CA PRO A 265 10.63 20.25 -9.89
C PRO A 265 10.15 21.52 -10.58
N PHE A 266 9.56 22.44 -9.81
CA PHE A 266 9.53 23.84 -10.23
C PHE A 266 10.76 24.52 -9.64
N SER A 267 11.86 24.45 -10.38
CA SER A 267 12.87 25.50 -10.33
C SER A 267 12.22 26.79 -10.83
N SER A 268 12.32 27.79 -9.97
CA SER A 268 11.98 29.19 -10.20
C SER A 268 12.49 29.74 -11.53
N HIS A 269 11.65 30.59 -12.12
CA HIS A 269 11.97 31.73 -12.98
C HIS A 269 13.45 32.08 -13.14
N LEU A 270 13.96 31.97 -14.37
CA LEU A 270 14.50 33.06 -15.20
C LEU A 270 14.92 32.51 -16.57
#